data_AF-A0A842SLY5-F1
#
_entry.id   AF-A0A842SLY5-F1
#
_cell.length_a   1.000
_cell.length_b   1.000
_cell.length_c   1.000
_cell.angle_alpha   90.00
_cell.angle_beta   90.00
_cell.angle_gamma   90.00
#
_symmetry.space_group_name_H-M   'P 1'
#
loop_
_entity.id
_entity.type
_entity.pdbx_description
1 polymer ?
#
loop_
_entity_poly.entity_id
_entity_poly.type
_entity_poly.pdbx_seq_one_letter_code
_entity_poly.pdbx_strand_id
1 'polypeptide(L)'
;MKKIFLFLMLIIMIFILGCGPKCPECPAIGSYSECNDKAVKTRTNYKCSEATNFECESYIEEIQCSTKIKLTGNMDAIISPTIEEKVKGIIKLEIRNFPVDTKIVGYYLSGGNLPPIEERGPLMATNQGNTWVGMIDTNEYGNGLYQVGVVAFTKEEFEGDPQGYAQGQILIIN
;
A
#
# COMPACT_ATOMS: atom_id res chain seq x y z
N MET A 1 13.80 -5.64 -67.13
CA MET A 1 14.32 -4.59 -66.21
C MET A 1 13.27 -3.56 -65.78
N LYS A 2 12.37 -3.06 -66.65
CA LYS A 2 11.31 -2.08 -66.26
C LYS A 2 10.36 -2.51 -65.12
N LYS A 3 10.02 -3.80 -65.00
CA LYS A 3 9.04 -4.30 -63.99
C LYS A 3 9.59 -4.33 -62.55
N ILE A 4 10.90 -4.52 -62.37
CA ILE A 4 11.55 -4.56 -61.05
C ILE A 4 11.65 -3.14 -60.47
N PHE A 5 11.92 -2.15 -61.32
CA PHE A 5 12.00 -0.75 -60.90
C PHE A 5 10.64 -0.20 -60.41
N LEU A 6 9.54 -0.63 -61.03
CA LEU A 6 8.19 -0.25 -60.61
C LEU A 6 7.81 -0.85 -59.24
N PHE A 7 8.24 -2.08 -58.97
CA PHE A 7 8.01 -2.75 -57.69
C PHE A 7 8.84 -2.12 -56.56
N LEU A 8 10.08 -1.72 -56.85
CA LEU A 8 10.94 -1.01 -55.89
C LEU A 8 10.38 0.37 -55.52
N MET A 9 9.83 1.12 -56.50
CA MET A 9 9.16 2.40 -56.22
C MET A 9 7.88 2.24 -55.41
N LEU A 10 7.11 1.16 -55.62
CA LEU A 10 5.89 0.91 -54.86
C LEU A 10 6.18 0.57 -53.38
N ILE A 11 7.23 -0.22 -53.12
CA ILE A 11 7.68 -0.54 -51.76
C ILE A 11 8.22 0.72 -51.06
N ILE A 12 8.99 1.56 -51.76
CA ILE A 12 9.49 2.83 -51.21
C ILE A 12 8.32 3.77 -50.88
N MET A 13 7.25 3.84 -51.69
CA MET A 13 6.07 4.66 -51.36
C MET A 13 5.32 4.20 -50.11
N ILE A 14 5.27 2.90 -49.81
CA ILE A 14 4.61 2.37 -48.61
C ILE A 14 5.38 2.78 -47.33
N PHE A 15 6.70 2.94 -47.41
CA PHE A 15 7.52 3.38 -46.27
C PHE A 15 7.49 4.90 -46.00
N ILE A 16 7.11 5.74 -46.97
CA ILE A 16 7.09 7.22 -46.78
C ILE A 16 5.76 7.71 -46.20
N LEU A 17 4.71 6.89 -46.21
CA LEU A 17 3.37 7.23 -45.69
C LEU A 17 3.18 6.94 -44.19
N GLY A 18 4.22 6.49 -43.49
CA GLY A 18 4.18 6.18 -42.04
C GLY A 18 4.10 7.40 -41.11
N CYS A 19 3.76 8.59 -41.62
CA CYS A 19 3.46 9.76 -40.80
C CYS A 19 1.96 9.77 -40.46
N GLY A 20 1.53 8.84 -39.61
CA GLY A 20 0.26 8.99 -38.92
C GLY A 20 0.24 10.30 -38.09
N PRO A 21 -0.94 10.81 -37.73
CA PRO A 21 -1.03 12.00 -36.88
C PRO A 21 -0.19 11.77 -35.61
N LYS A 22 0.64 12.75 -35.24
CA LYS A 22 1.39 12.69 -33.99
C LYS A 22 0.51 13.21 -32.87
N CYS A 23 0.56 12.53 -31.72
CA CYS A 23 -0.04 13.07 -30.50
C CYS A 23 0.55 14.44 -30.18
N PRO A 24 -0.29 15.46 -29.92
CA PRO A 24 0.19 16.70 -29.37
C PRO A 24 0.74 16.46 -27.95
N GLU A 25 1.46 17.45 -27.43
CA GLU A 25 1.87 17.43 -26.02
C GLU A 25 0.63 17.61 -25.14
N CYS A 26 0.25 16.56 -24.42
CA CYS A 26 -0.89 16.61 -23.51
C CYS A 26 -0.58 17.49 -22.30
N PRO A 27 -1.62 18.05 -21.64
CA PRO A 27 -1.42 18.78 -20.40
C PRO A 27 -0.68 17.94 -19.35
N ALA A 28 0.04 18.61 -18.45
CA ALA A 28 0.76 17.95 -17.37
C ALA A 28 -0.19 17.14 -16.47
N ILE A 29 0.29 15.98 -16.01
CA ILE A 29 -0.44 15.13 -15.07
C ILE A 29 -0.72 15.92 -13.79
N GLY A 30 -1.97 15.86 -13.32
CA GLY A 30 -2.37 16.51 -12.08
C GLY A 30 -1.72 15.87 -10.84
N SER A 31 -1.66 16.65 -9.75
CA SER A 31 -1.32 16.10 -8.44
C SER A 31 -2.46 15.22 -7.92
N TYR A 32 -2.13 14.26 -7.05
CA TYR A 32 -3.17 13.51 -6.34
C TYR A 32 -3.94 14.42 -5.39
N SER A 33 -5.26 14.21 -5.31
CA SER A 33 -6.11 14.78 -4.28
C SER A 33 -5.70 14.28 -2.88
N GLU A 34 -6.24 14.92 -1.86
CA GLU A 34 -6.33 14.31 -0.53
C GLU A 34 -7.16 13.01 -0.59
N CYS A 35 -6.97 12.15 0.39
CA CYS A 35 -7.75 10.92 0.52
C CYS A 35 -9.19 11.25 0.87
N ASN A 36 -10.15 10.66 0.17
CA ASN A 36 -11.56 10.78 0.52
C ASN A 36 -11.99 9.75 1.58
N ASP A 37 -13.23 9.88 2.05
CA ASP A 37 -13.87 8.98 3.03
C ASP A 37 -13.87 7.49 2.62
N LYS A 38 -13.57 7.19 1.36
CA LYS A 38 -13.53 5.84 0.78
C LYS A 38 -12.11 5.32 0.55
N ALA A 39 -11.07 5.91 1.16
CA ALA A 39 -9.68 5.52 0.95
C ALA A 39 -9.07 5.85 -0.40
N VAL A 40 -9.73 6.65 -1.23
CA VAL A 40 -9.30 6.83 -2.60
C VAL A 40 -8.77 8.25 -2.75
N LYS A 41 -7.59 8.36 -3.37
CA LYS A 41 -7.14 9.63 -3.93
C LYS A 41 -7.12 9.52 -5.44
N THR A 42 -7.40 10.65 -6.06
CA THR A 42 -7.60 10.73 -7.51
C THR A 42 -6.64 11.72 -8.11
N ARG A 43 -6.25 11.53 -9.36
CA ARG A 43 -5.58 12.59 -10.15
C ARG A 43 -6.11 12.58 -11.58
N THR A 44 -6.08 13.74 -12.21
CA THR A 44 -6.34 13.84 -13.64
C THR A 44 -5.09 13.46 -14.43
N ASN A 45 -5.24 12.49 -15.31
CA ASN A 45 -4.20 12.04 -16.22
C ASN A 45 -4.72 12.20 -17.67
N TYR A 46 -3.82 12.13 -18.64
CA TYR A 46 -4.14 12.34 -20.06
C TYR A 46 -3.57 11.20 -20.89
N LYS A 47 -4.36 10.70 -21.83
CA LYS A 47 -3.92 9.72 -22.81
C LYS A 47 -4.13 10.29 -24.21
N CYS A 48 -3.19 10.00 -25.10
CA CYS A 48 -3.36 10.23 -26.53
C CYS A 48 -2.94 8.98 -27.28
N SER A 49 -3.82 8.50 -28.15
CA SER A 49 -3.59 7.34 -29.00
C SER A 49 -4.46 7.39 -30.24
N GLU A 50 -4.30 6.42 -31.14
CA GLU A 50 -5.22 6.25 -32.28
C GLU A 50 -6.67 6.06 -31.83
N ALA A 51 -6.88 5.40 -30.68
CA ALA A 51 -8.22 5.20 -30.11
C ALA A 51 -8.88 6.49 -29.62
N THR A 52 -8.09 7.52 -29.31
CA THR A 52 -8.57 8.87 -28.96
C THR A 52 -8.51 9.83 -30.15
N ASN A 53 -8.40 9.31 -31.38
CA ASN A 53 -8.19 10.09 -32.60
C ASN A 53 -7.02 11.08 -32.52
N PHE A 54 -5.97 10.71 -31.79
CA PHE A 54 -4.80 11.55 -31.53
C PHE A 54 -5.12 12.87 -30.78
N GLU A 55 -6.26 12.92 -30.09
CA GLU A 55 -6.60 13.97 -29.15
C GLU A 55 -6.24 13.56 -27.72
N CYS A 56 -5.90 14.53 -26.89
CA CYS A 56 -5.62 14.30 -25.47
C CYS A 56 -6.94 14.19 -24.70
N GLU A 57 -7.31 12.97 -24.32
CA GLU A 57 -8.46 12.74 -23.47
C GLU A 57 -8.03 12.67 -22.00
N SER A 58 -8.73 13.41 -21.14
CA SER A 58 -8.54 13.32 -19.70
C SER A 58 -9.23 12.06 -19.15
N TYR A 59 -8.62 11.47 -18.13
CA TYR A 59 -9.25 10.43 -17.33
C TYR A 59 -8.84 10.57 -15.87
N ILE A 60 -9.66 10.01 -14.99
CA ILE A 60 -9.38 9.98 -13.56
C ILE A 60 -8.67 8.68 -13.23
N GLU A 61 -7.47 8.79 -12.68
CA GLU A 61 -6.75 7.67 -12.08
C GLU A 61 -7.06 7.63 -10.59
N GLU A 62 -7.62 6.51 -10.14
CA GLU A 62 -7.92 6.25 -8.73
C GLU A 62 -6.89 5.29 -8.15
N ILE A 63 -6.30 5.66 -7.02
CA ILE A 63 -5.47 4.75 -6.24
C ILE A 63 -5.92 4.70 -4.79
N GLN A 64 -5.75 3.51 -4.20
CA GLN A 64 -5.95 3.33 -2.77
C GLN A 64 -4.90 4.13 -1.99
N CYS A 65 -5.36 4.81 -0.96
CA CYS A 65 -4.54 5.50 0.00
C CYS A 65 -3.75 4.45 0.80
N SER A 66 -2.52 4.19 0.37
CA SER A 66 -1.51 3.59 1.22
C SER A 66 -1.13 4.66 2.23
N THR A 67 -1.63 4.46 3.43
CA THR A 67 -1.33 5.28 4.57
C THR A 67 -0.67 4.36 5.58
N LYS A 68 0.24 4.93 6.35
CA LYS A 68 1.11 4.25 7.31
C LYS A 68 0.87 4.87 8.67
N ILE A 69 0.28 4.14 9.61
CA ILE A 69 0.27 4.59 11.02
C ILE A 69 1.62 4.24 11.60
N LYS A 70 2.39 5.26 11.94
CA LYS A 70 3.61 5.11 12.74
C LYS A 70 3.20 4.98 14.20
N LEU A 71 3.45 3.82 14.79
CA LEU A 71 3.29 3.61 16.22
C LEU A 71 4.41 4.35 16.96
N THR A 72 4.08 4.94 18.10
CA THR A 72 5.03 5.73 18.90
C THR A 72 5.55 4.92 20.09
N GLY A 73 6.86 4.99 20.33
CA GLY A 73 7.54 4.37 21.47
C GLY A 73 9.07 4.40 21.27
N ASN A 74 9.78 3.43 21.84
CA ASN A 74 11.25 3.31 21.68
C ASN A 74 11.66 2.39 20.51
N MET A 75 10.69 1.95 19.70
CA MET A 75 10.90 1.30 18.40
C MET A 75 9.91 1.86 17.37
N ASP A 76 10.19 1.64 16.08
CA ASP A 76 9.31 2.09 15.00
C ASP A 76 8.47 0.93 14.48
N ALA A 77 7.15 0.97 14.66
CA ALA A 77 6.24 0.04 13.99
C ALA A 77 5.32 0.79 13.04
N ILE A 78 5.08 0.21 11.88
CA ILE A 78 4.27 0.78 10.80
C ILE A 78 3.13 -0.17 10.50
N ILE A 79 1.91 0.35 10.54
CA ILE A 79 0.69 -0.37 10.15
C ILE A 79 0.34 -0.02 8.70
N SER A 80 -0.06 -0.98 7.87
CA SER A 80 -0.53 -0.74 6.50
C SER A 80 -1.67 -1.69 6.13
N PRO A 81 -2.78 -1.24 5.50
CA PRO A 81 -3.10 0.12 5.04
C PRO A 81 -4.00 0.90 6.02
N THR A 82 -3.88 2.23 6.06
CA THR A 82 -4.50 3.04 7.14
C THR A 82 -5.33 4.22 6.65
N ILE A 83 -6.62 4.07 6.39
CA ILE A 83 -7.38 5.14 5.69
C ILE A 83 -7.82 6.31 6.61
N GLU A 84 -7.08 6.57 7.67
CA GLU A 84 -7.51 7.37 8.83
C GLU A 84 -8.57 6.61 9.61
N GLU A 85 -8.08 5.97 10.67
CA GLU A 85 -8.82 5.24 11.69
C GLU A 85 -9.54 3.98 11.16
N LYS A 86 -10.28 4.02 10.05
CA LYS A 86 -11.16 2.93 9.58
C LYS A 86 -10.39 1.85 8.81
N VAL A 87 -10.43 0.61 9.31
CA VAL A 87 -9.75 -0.55 8.70
C VAL A 87 -10.70 -1.74 8.54
N LYS A 88 -10.56 -2.44 7.40
CA LYS A 88 -11.26 -3.69 7.06
C LYS A 88 -10.33 -4.61 6.27
N GLY A 89 -10.35 -5.90 6.58
CA GLY A 89 -9.49 -6.91 5.95
C GLY A 89 -8.18 -7.18 6.71
N ILE A 90 -7.12 -7.52 5.98
CA ILE A 90 -5.83 -7.87 6.57
C ILE A 90 -4.96 -6.63 6.71
N ILE A 91 -4.50 -6.38 7.93
CA ILE A 91 -3.54 -5.35 8.27
C ILE A 91 -2.15 -5.97 8.41
N LYS A 92 -1.16 -5.38 7.73
CA LYS A 92 0.25 -5.71 7.91
C LYS A 92 0.89 -4.77 8.92
N LEU A 93 1.60 -5.33 9.89
CA LEU A 93 2.49 -4.63 10.82
C LEU A 93 3.93 -4.83 10.38
N GLU A 94 4.66 -3.76 10.11
CA GLU A 94 6.10 -3.77 9.85
C GLU A 94 6.84 -3.12 11.03
N ILE A 95 7.57 -3.92 11.79
CA ILE A 95 8.36 -3.45 12.94
C ILE A 95 9.82 -3.30 12.52
N ARG A 96 10.36 -2.11 12.74
CA ARG A 96 11.71 -1.67 12.39
C ARG A 96 12.36 -0.99 13.60
N ASN A 97 13.68 -0.77 13.54
CA ASN A 97 14.43 -0.09 14.59
C ASN A 97 14.20 -0.70 16.00
N PHE A 98 14.09 -2.03 16.06
CA PHE A 98 13.98 -2.80 17.29
C PHE A 98 15.36 -3.02 17.94
N PRO A 99 15.45 -3.33 19.25
CA PRO A 99 16.71 -3.63 19.92
C PRO A 99 17.53 -4.71 19.18
N VAL A 100 18.85 -4.55 19.11
CA VAL A 100 19.76 -5.40 18.29
C VAL A 100 19.71 -6.88 18.70
N ASP A 101 19.40 -7.15 19.97
CA ASP A 101 19.29 -8.47 20.57
C ASP A 101 17.86 -9.01 20.63
N THR A 102 16.91 -8.40 19.92
CA THR A 102 15.52 -8.86 19.86
C THR A 102 15.45 -10.30 19.34
N LYS A 103 14.79 -11.17 20.12
CA LYS A 103 14.56 -12.58 19.82
C LYS A 103 13.11 -12.87 19.44
N ILE A 104 12.17 -12.11 19.98
CA ILE A 104 10.75 -12.26 19.68
C ILE A 104 10.07 -10.90 19.66
N VAL A 105 9.13 -10.73 18.73
CA VAL A 105 8.25 -9.58 18.64
C VAL A 105 6.82 -10.07 18.71
N GLY A 106 6.09 -9.59 19.71
CA GLY A 106 4.65 -9.79 19.86
C GLY A 106 3.89 -8.54 19.46
N TYR A 107 2.65 -8.73 19.04
CA TYR A 107 1.69 -7.65 18.88
C TYR A 107 0.38 -8.05 19.54
N TYR A 108 -0.46 -7.09 19.87
CA TYR A 108 -1.76 -7.35 20.45
C TYR A 108 -2.75 -6.25 20.13
N LEU A 109 -4.03 -6.62 20.18
CA LEU A 109 -5.13 -5.67 20.19
C LEU A 109 -5.70 -5.57 21.61
N SER A 110 -6.14 -4.38 22.01
CA SER A 110 -6.94 -4.17 23.22
C SER A 110 -8.07 -3.16 22.97
N GLY A 111 -9.07 -3.13 23.86
CA GLY A 111 -10.28 -2.35 23.67
C GLY A 111 -11.32 -3.02 22.77
N GLY A 112 -12.27 -2.24 22.27
CA GLY A 112 -13.41 -2.74 21.48
C GLY A 112 -14.20 -3.85 22.18
N ASN A 113 -14.78 -4.74 21.38
CA ASN A 113 -15.47 -5.95 21.83
C ASN A 113 -14.58 -7.20 21.64
N LEU A 114 -13.32 -7.14 22.06
CA LEU A 114 -12.44 -8.32 22.02
C LEU A 114 -12.82 -9.33 23.11
N PRO A 115 -12.68 -10.64 22.82
CA PRO A 115 -12.66 -11.65 23.88
C PRO A 115 -11.57 -11.37 24.93
N PRO A 116 -11.64 -11.99 26.12
CA PRO A 116 -10.55 -11.98 27.10
C PRO A 116 -9.21 -12.37 26.47
N ILE A 117 -8.10 -11.90 27.03
CA ILE A 117 -6.76 -12.14 26.42
C ILE A 117 -6.38 -13.62 26.47
N GLU A 118 -6.92 -14.36 27.44
CA GLU A 118 -6.74 -15.79 27.65
C GLU A 118 -7.40 -16.64 26.57
N GLU A 119 -8.44 -16.10 25.92
CA GLU A 119 -9.13 -16.73 24.78
C GLU A 119 -8.49 -16.36 23.44
N ARG A 120 -7.47 -15.49 23.47
CA ARG A 120 -6.77 -15.03 22.27
C ARG A 120 -5.41 -15.72 22.19
N GLY A 121 -5.17 -16.39 21.07
CA GLY A 121 -3.86 -16.97 20.79
C GLY A 121 -2.77 -15.90 20.73
N PRO A 122 -1.49 -16.25 21.00
CA PRO A 122 -0.41 -15.29 20.93
C PRO A 122 -0.19 -14.81 19.49
N LEU A 123 -0.21 -13.49 19.31
CA LEU A 123 0.07 -12.85 18.03
C LEU A 123 1.56 -12.53 17.94
N MET A 124 2.28 -13.35 17.18
CA MET A 124 3.73 -13.24 16.99
C MET A 124 4.05 -12.73 15.60
N ALA A 125 5.02 -11.82 15.51
CA ALA A 125 5.56 -11.37 14.24
C ALA A 125 6.63 -12.34 13.74
N THR A 126 6.81 -12.41 12.43
CA THR A 126 7.84 -13.23 11.78
C THR A 126 9.05 -12.37 11.45
N ASN A 127 10.25 -12.83 11.83
CA ASN A 127 11.49 -12.18 11.46
C ASN A 127 11.79 -12.34 9.95
N GLN A 128 12.03 -11.23 9.26
CA GLN A 128 12.42 -11.18 7.85
C GLN A 128 13.75 -10.45 7.64
N GLY A 129 14.69 -10.63 8.57
CA GLY A 129 16.01 -9.99 8.58
C GLY A 129 15.97 -8.66 9.32
N ASN A 130 15.83 -7.56 8.58
CA ASN A 130 15.84 -6.20 9.15
C ASN A 130 14.45 -5.69 9.54
N THR A 131 13.44 -6.55 9.48
CA THR A 131 12.04 -6.19 9.74
C THR A 131 11.33 -7.40 10.33
N TRP A 132 10.49 -7.16 11.34
CA TRP A 132 9.52 -8.16 11.78
C TRP A 132 8.16 -7.84 11.18
N VAL A 133 7.43 -8.88 10.78
CA VAL A 133 6.14 -8.73 10.10
C VAL A 133 5.04 -9.44 10.88
N GLY A 134 4.07 -8.67 11.36
CA GLY A 134 2.83 -9.19 11.96
C GLY A 134 1.64 -9.00 11.02
N MET A 135 0.58 -9.80 11.19
CA MET A 135 -0.64 -9.73 10.39
C MET A 135 -1.86 -9.76 11.31
N ILE A 136 -2.79 -8.85 11.12
CA ILE A 136 -4.05 -8.80 11.87
C ILE A 136 -5.18 -8.95 10.87
N ASP A 137 -6.00 -10.01 10.99
CA ASP A 137 -7.25 -10.12 10.24
C ASP A 137 -8.37 -9.39 10.98
N THR A 138 -8.74 -8.21 10.50
CA THR A 138 -9.77 -7.39 11.14
C THR A 138 -11.20 -7.88 10.91
N ASN A 139 -11.40 -8.86 10.03
CA ASN A 139 -12.73 -9.45 9.83
C ASN A 139 -13.16 -10.31 11.02
N GLU A 140 -12.22 -10.72 11.88
CA GLU A 140 -12.50 -11.50 13.09
C GLU A 140 -13.02 -10.65 14.25
N TYR A 141 -13.00 -9.32 14.12
CA TYR A 141 -13.34 -8.40 15.19
C TYR A 141 -14.59 -7.57 14.85
N GLY A 142 -15.36 -7.20 15.88
CA GLY A 142 -16.49 -6.30 15.70
C GLY A 142 -16.09 -4.87 15.34
N ASN A 143 -17.08 -4.04 15.02
CA ASN A 143 -16.85 -2.61 14.81
C ASN A 143 -16.46 -1.94 16.15
N GLY A 144 -15.45 -1.08 16.12
CA GLY A 144 -15.02 -0.37 17.33
C GLY A 144 -13.62 0.22 17.25
N LEU A 145 -13.25 1.00 18.27
CA LEU A 145 -11.90 1.53 18.43
C LEU A 145 -11.03 0.54 19.21
N TYR A 146 -9.90 0.16 18.62
CA TYR A 146 -8.93 -0.78 19.14
C TYR A 146 -7.58 -0.09 19.32
N GLN A 147 -6.87 -0.44 20.38
CA GLN A 147 -5.46 -0.11 20.53
C GLN A 147 -4.64 -1.25 19.94
N VAL A 148 -3.60 -0.90 19.18
CA VAL A 148 -2.59 -1.84 18.70
C VAL A 148 -1.33 -1.60 19.51
N GLY A 149 -0.87 -2.63 20.20
CA GLY A 149 0.42 -2.64 20.88
C GLY A 149 1.39 -3.58 20.18
N VAL A 150 2.66 -3.21 20.16
CA VAL A 150 3.76 -4.03 19.68
C VAL A 150 4.83 -4.03 20.77
N VAL A 151 5.37 -5.19 21.08
CA VAL A 151 6.38 -5.42 22.11
C VAL A 151 7.52 -6.27 21.56
N ALA A 152 8.75 -5.95 21.94
CA ALA A 152 9.95 -6.69 21.56
C ALA A 152 10.70 -7.16 22.80
N PHE A 153 11.11 -8.43 22.80
CA PHE A 153 11.85 -9.06 23.89
C PHE A 153 13.17 -9.62 23.38
N THR A 154 14.18 -9.64 24.26
CA THR A 154 15.53 -10.13 23.99
C THR A 154 15.73 -11.57 24.45
N LYS A 155 14.69 -12.16 25.07
CA LYS A 155 14.58 -13.58 25.40
C LYS A 155 13.67 -14.28 24.40
N GLU A 156 13.81 -15.60 24.28
CA GLU A 156 12.98 -16.43 23.40
C GLU A 156 11.57 -16.69 23.96
N GLU A 157 11.22 -16.03 25.07
CA GLU A 157 9.96 -16.16 25.80
C GLU A 157 9.39 -14.77 26.12
N PHE A 158 8.06 -14.67 26.22
CA PHE A 158 7.35 -13.45 26.63
C PHE A 158 7.41 -13.25 28.15
N GLU A 159 8.62 -13.27 28.71
CA GLU A 159 8.87 -13.11 30.13
C GLU A 159 9.71 -11.88 30.44
N GLY A 160 9.28 -11.11 31.45
CA GLY A 160 9.95 -9.90 31.92
C GLY A 160 9.49 -8.63 31.21
N ASP A 161 10.26 -7.56 31.36
CA ASP A 161 9.93 -6.27 30.77
C ASP A 161 10.32 -6.22 29.28
N PRO A 162 9.41 -5.75 28.39
CA PRO A 162 9.74 -5.58 26.99
C PRO A 162 10.84 -4.53 26.82
N GLN A 163 11.80 -4.81 25.96
CA GLN A 163 12.91 -3.90 25.65
C GLN A 163 12.56 -2.93 24.52
N GLY A 164 11.55 -3.27 23.70
CA GLY A 164 10.96 -2.39 22.71
C GLY A 164 9.45 -2.35 22.85
N TYR A 165 8.86 -1.18 22.68
CA TYR A 165 7.43 -0.93 22.74
C TYR A 165 7.03 0.12 21.71
N ALA A 166 5.89 -0.10 21.05
CA ALA A 166 5.22 0.91 20.24
C ALA A 166 3.71 0.67 20.29
N GLN A 167 2.93 1.76 20.32
CA GLN A 167 1.47 1.67 20.33
C GLN A 167 0.80 2.69 19.43
N GLY A 168 -0.46 2.43 19.10
CA GLY A 168 -1.35 3.33 18.38
C GLY A 168 -2.78 2.83 18.43
N GLN A 169 -3.65 3.44 17.62
CA GLN A 169 -5.08 3.13 17.58
C GLN A 169 -5.54 2.87 16.14
N ILE A 170 -6.50 1.96 16.01
CA ILE A 170 -7.22 1.66 14.77
C ILE A 170 -8.72 1.54 15.09
N LEU A 171 -9.58 2.03 14.22
CA LEU A 171 -11.03 1.88 14.25
C LEU A 171 -11.41 0.79 13.23
N ILE A 172 -11.91 -0.35 13.69
CA ILE A 172 -12.39 -1.42 12.80
C ILE A 172 -13.82 -1.10 12.39
N ILE A 173 -14.11 -1.15 11.08
CA ILE A 173 -15.47 -1.01 10.52
C ILE A 173 -15.68 -2.05 9.42
N ASN A 174 -16.49 -3.07 9.74
CA ASN A 174 -16.89 -4.18 8.88
C ASN A 174 -18.24 -3.94 8.20
#